data_AF-A0A7V5TM50-F1
#
_entry.id   AF-A0A7V5TM50-F1
#
_cell.length_a   1.000
_cell.length_b   1.000
_cell.length_c   1.000
_cell.angle_alpha   90.00
_cell.angle_beta   90.00
_cell.angle_gamma   90.00
#
_symmetry.space_group_name_H-M   'P 1'
#
loop_
_entity.id
_entity.type
_entity.pdbx_description
1 polymer ?
#
loop_
_entity_poly.entity_id
_entity_poly.type
_entity_poly.pdbx_seq_one_letter_code
_entity_poly.pdbx_strand_id
1 'polypeptide(L)'
;MGGTVEELITAAIAAEEKAYTFYAGVLRKFQHVPRVAAIWRDLMEDEEEQRRLLEKARANLTPKELQAPADPDVLYRIKGVLHFSPENSLQAVRNLEDAYAVALDLENSEVNAIFEFILDKYVAADEEERKHMVDVYLRDHIRRLQDLQEEVQRQNVQVAD
;
A
#
# COMPACT_ATOMS: atom_id res chain seq x y z
N MET A 1 -16.25 20.17 -9.50
CA MET A 1 -15.44 20.92 -8.52
C MET A 1 -14.17 20.13 -8.30
N GLY A 2 -13.00 20.71 -8.56
CA GLY A 2 -11.72 20.06 -8.29
C GLY A 2 -11.43 20.07 -6.79
N GLY A 3 -10.65 19.10 -6.32
CA GLY A 3 -10.22 19.04 -4.93
C GLY A 3 -8.85 19.65 -4.68
N THR A 4 -8.41 19.65 -3.43
CA THR A 4 -7.16 20.30 -2.99
C THR A 4 -6.02 19.30 -2.80
N VAL A 5 -4.79 19.80 -2.70
CA VAL A 5 -3.62 18.98 -2.33
C VAL A 5 -3.83 18.32 -0.96
N GLU A 6 -4.44 19.03 -0.02
CA GLU A 6 -4.80 18.48 1.29
C GLU A 6 -5.75 17.28 1.18
N GLU A 7 -6.78 17.37 0.34
CA GLU A 7 -7.71 16.27 0.10
C GLU A 7 -7.00 15.07 -0.55
N LEU A 8 -6.08 15.32 -1.49
CA LEU A 8 -5.28 14.29 -2.13
C LEU A 8 -4.39 13.53 -1.13
N ILE A 9 -3.59 14.26 -0.33
CA ILE A 9 -2.69 13.64 0.64
C ILE A 9 -3.50 12.91 1.73
N THR A 10 -4.63 13.50 2.16
CA THR A 10 -5.52 12.85 3.14
C THR A 10 -6.10 11.55 2.60
N ALA A 11 -6.50 11.53 1.33
CA ALA A 11 -6.99 10.32 0.67
C ALA A 11 -5.89 9.26 0.54
N ALA A 12 -4.66 9.65 0.21
CA ALA A 12 -3.52 8.74 0.15
C ALA A 12 -3.21 8.10 1.52
N ILE A 13 -3.12 8.90 2.59
CA ILE A 13 -2.93 8.39 3.96
C ILE A 13 -4.03 7.38 4.33
N ALA A 14 -5.28 7.66 3.94
CA ALA A 14 -6.39 6.75 4.19
C ALA A 14 -6.33 5.47 3.35
N ALA A 15 -5.73 5.50 2.17
CA ALA A 15 -5.48 4.32 1.36
C ALA A 15 -4.41 3.42 2.00
N GLU A 16 -3.27 4.00 2.41
CA GLU A 16 -2.22 3.24 3.09
C GLU A 16 -2.71 2.66 4.42
N GLU A 17 -3.57 3.37 5.16
CA GLU A 17 -4.16 2.83 6.38
C GLU A 17 -5.04 1.60 6.12
N LYS A 18 -5.74 1.59 4.98
CA LYS A 18 -6.53 0.42 4.58
C LYS A 18 -5.61 -0.76 4.22
N ALA A 19 -4.51 -0.51 3.50
CA ALA A 19 -3.52 -1.54 3.18
C ALA A 19 -2.87 -2.11 4.45
N TYR A 20 -2.40 -1.23 5.34
CA TYR A 20 -1.89 -1.57 6.67
C TYR A 20 -2.87 -2.46 7.44
N THR A 21 -4.13 -2.03 7.53
CA THR A 21 -5.17 -2.77 8.26
C THR A 21 -5.39 -4.16 7.68
N PHE A 22 -5.37 -4.28 6.34
CA PHE A 22 -5.48 -5.55 5.66
C PHE A 22 -4.27 -6.44 5.97
N TYR A 23 -3.03 -5.98 5.77
CA TYR A 23 -1.82 -6.77 6.03
C TYR A 23 -1.67 -7.18 7.49
N ALA A 24 -1.98 -6.28 8.44
CA ALA A 24 -2.02 -6.61 9.87
C ALA A 24 -3.06 -7.71 10.17
N GLY A 25 -4.22 -7.67 9.50
CA GLY A 25 -5.26 -8.69 9.63
C GLY A 25 -4.81 -10.05 9.09
N VAL A 26 -4.16 -10.07 7.93
CA VAL A 26 -3.63 -11.29 7.30
C VAL A 26 -2.50 -11.87 8.15
N LEU A 27 -1.58 -11.04 8.61
CA LEU A 27 -0.50 -11.44 9.53
C LEU A 27 -1.07 -12.18 10.75
N ARG A 28 -2.11 -11.66 11.40
CA ARG A 28 -2.75 -12.33 12.54
C ARG A 28 -3.31 -13.72 12.20
N LYS A 29 -3.88 -13.91 11.00
CA LYS A 29 -4.40 -15.20 10.54
C LYS A 29 -3.28 -16.22 10.29
N PHE A 30 -2.17 -15.78 9.70
CA PHE A 30 -1.07 -16.66 9.27
C PHE A 30 0.16 -16.63 10.18
N GLN A 31 0.09 -16.02 11.36
CA GLN A 31 1.23 -15.91 12.31
C GLN A 31 1.85 -17.26 12.70
N HIS A 32 1.11 -18.34 12.56
CA HIS A 32 1.55 -19.71 12.86
C HIS A 32 2.53 -20.27 11.81
N VAL A 33 2.66 -19.63 10.64
CA VAL A 33 3.65 -19.99 9.61
C VAL A 33 4.73 -18.90 9.57
N PRO A 34 5.89 -19.10 10.23
CA PRO A 34 6.86 -18.02 10.46
C PRO A 34 7.36 -17.30 9.20
N ARG A 35 7.60 -18.04 8.10
CA ARG A 35 8.10 -17.44 6.85
C ARG A 35 7.05 -16.55 6.19
N VAL A 36 5.81 -17.01 6.12
CA VAL A 36 4.66 -16.24 5.62
C VAL A 36 4.39 -15.02 6.52
N ALA A 37 4.43 -15.20 7.84
CA ALA A 37 4.23 -14.13 8.80
C ALA A 37 5.31 -13.03 8.70
N ALA A 38 6.55 -13.39 8.36
CA ALA A 38 7.59 -12.40 8.12
C ALA A 38 7.24 -11.51 6.90
N ILE A 39 6.84 -12.11 5.78
CA ILE A 39 6.46 -11.37 4.58
C ILE A 39 5.32 -10.39 4.85
N TRP A 40 4.25 -10.82 5.51
CA TRP A 40 3.13 -9.94 5.84
C TRP A 40 3.46 -8.85 6.85
N ARG A 41 4.42 -9.11 7.75
CA ARG A 41 4.91 -8.09 8.67
C ARG A 41 5.67 -7.01 7.92
N ASP A 42 6.57 -7.40 7.03
CA ASP A 42 7.36 -6.44 6.26
C ASP A 42 6.44 -5.54 5.41
N LEU A 43 5.46 -6.12 4.70
CA LEU A 43 4.46 -5.34 3.96
C LEU A 43 3.68 -4.38 4.87
N MET A 44 3.23 -4.84 6.04
CA MET A 44 2.53 -4.00 7.01
C MET A 44 3.41 -2.85 7.53
N GLU A 45 4.69 -3.12 7.84
CA GLU A 45 5.63 -2.11 8.34
C GLU A 45 5.95 -1.05 7.27
N ASP A 46 6.07 -1.47 6.00
CA ASP A 46 6.25 -0.56 4.88
C ASP A 46 5.06 0.41 4.75
N GLU A 47 3.80 -0.06 4.85
CA GLU A 47 2.63 0.83 4.81
C GLU A 47 2.61 1.84 5.96
N GLU A 48 3.08 1.44 7.15
CA GLU A 48 3.20 2.38 8.26
C GLU A 48 4.25 3.47 7.98
N GLU A 49 5.37 3.11 7.36
CA GLU A 49 6.39 4.07 6.96
C GLU A 49 5.89 5.04 5.88
N GLN A 50 5.22 4.52 4.85
CA GLN A 50 4.61 5.32 3.78
C GLN A 50 3.61 6.34 4.34
N ARG A 51 2.74 5.91 5.27
CA ARG A 51 1.85 6.83 6.00
C ARG A 51 2.59 7.96 6.70
N ARG A 52 3.65 7.64 7.44
CA ARG A 52 4.44 8.65 8.17
C ARG A 52 5.09 9.65 7.21
N LEU A 53 5.54 9.19 6.05
CA LEU A 53 6.10 10.05 5.01
C LEU A 53 5.06 11.03 4.47
N LEU A 54 3.84 10.56 4.17
CA LEU A 54 2.74 11.41 3.72
C LEU A 54 2.30 12.41 4.80
N GLU A 55 2.25 11.99 6.06
CA GLU A 55 1.95 12.88 7.19
C GLU A 55 3.01 13.99 7.33
N LYS A 56 4.29 13.62 7.20
CA LYS A 56 5.41 14.57 7.21
C LYS A 56 5.33 15.54 6.02
N ALA A 57 5.00 15.03 4.82
CA ALA A 57 4.79 15.85 3.63
C ALA A 57 3.70 16.89 3.86
N ARG A 58 2.53 16.45 4.36
CA ARG A 58 1.41 17.35 4.70
C ARG A 58 1.81 18.42 5.71
N ALA A 59 2.58 18.07 6.74
CA ALA A 59 3.01 18.99 7.78
C ALA A 59 4.03 20.04 7.28
N ASN A 60 4.78 19.73 6.23
CA ASN A 60 5.78 20.63 5.65
C ASN A 60 5.19 21.62 4.63
N LEU A 61 4.00 21.34 4.10
CA LEU A 61 3.32 22.25 3.17
C LEU A 61 2.68 23.43 3.90
N THR A 62 2.75 24.61 3.30
CA THR A 62 2.07 25.80 3.81
C THR A 62 0.55 25.69 3.61
N PRO A 63 -0.27 26.44 4.37
CA PRO A 63 -1.72 26.47 4.15
C PRO A 63 -2.12 26.84 2.72
N LYS A 64 -1.33 27.69 2.04
CA LYS A 64 -1.58 28.06 0.65
C LYS A 64 -1.34 26.90 -0.31
N GLU A 65 -0.29 26.11 -0.08
CA GLU A 65 0.02 24.94 -0.91
C GLU A 65 -0.98 23.81 -0.67
N LEU A 66 -1.40 23.60 0.58
CA LEU A 66 -2.44 22.63 0.93
C LEU A 66 -3.79 22.94 0.24
N GLN A 67 -4.15 24.22 0.15
CA GLN A 67 -5.37 24.67 -0.54
C GLN A 67 -5.20 24.83 -2.05
N ALA A 68 -4.02 24.57 -2.60
CA ALA A 68 -3.82 24.59 -4.05
C ALA A 68 -4.65 23.47 -4.72
N PRO A 69 -5.08 23.65 -5.98
CA PRO A 69 -5.75 22.58 -6.71
C PRO A 69 -4.86 21.34 -6.83
N ALA A 70 -5.41 20.18 -6.48
CA ALA A 70 -4.79 18.90 -6.77
C ALA A 70 -4.92 18.55 -8.26
N ASP A 71 -4.11 17.60 -8.70
CA ASP A 71 -4.33 16.96 -9.99
C ASP A 71 -5.68 16.21 -9.96
N PRO A 72 -6.65 16.57 -10.84
CA PRO A 72 -8.00 16.02 -10.78
C PRO A 72 -8.04 14.54 -11.12
N ASP A 73 -7.14 14.05 -11.98
CA ASP A 73 -7.11 12.65 -12.39
C ASP A 73 -6.56 11.80 -11.24
N VAL A 74 -5.47 12.24 -10.61
CA VAL A 74 -4.90 11.55 -9.44
C VAL A 74 -5.90 11.52 -8.28
N LEU A 75 -6.60 12.63 -8.03
CA LEU A 75 -7.61 12.70 -6.98
C LEU A 75 -8.82 11.79 -7.27
N TYR A 76 -9.22 11.66 -8.53
CA TYR A 76 -10.29 10.73 -8.91
C TYR A 76 -9.87 9.27 -8.67
N ARG A 77 -8.67 8.91 -9.11
CA ARG A 77 -8.09 7.57 -8.99
C ARG A 77 -7.95 7.14 -7.53
N ILE A 78 -7.42 8.00 -6.66
CA ILE A 78 -7.27 7.65 -5.22
C ILE A 78 -8.63 7.49 -4.54
N LYS A 79 -9.65 8.24 -4.94
CA LYS A 79 -11.01 8.05 -4.43
C LYS A 79 -11.57 6.69 -4.85
N GLY A 80 -11.21 6.20 -6.04
CA GLY A 80 -11.48 4.83 -6.48
C GLY A 80 -10.92 3.78 -5.53
N VAL A 81 -9.65 3.92 -5.16
CA VAL A 81 -8.96 3.05 -4.19
C VAL A 81 -9.65 3.02 -2.83
N LEU A 82 -10.17 4.15 -2.36
CA LEU A 82 -10.84 4.23 -1.05
C LEU A 82 -12.08 3.34 -0.91
N HIS A 83 -12.65 2.85 -2.02
CA HIS A 83 -13.73 1.85 -1.98
C HIS A 83 -13.29 0.48 -1.47
N PHE A 84 -11.98 0.19 -1.45
CA PHE A 84 -11.46 -1.03 -0.82
C PHE A 84 -11.85 -1.07 0.66
N SER A 85 -12.39 -2.21 1.11
CA SER A 85 -12.69 -2.48 2.51
C SER A 85 -11.77 -3.60 3.02
N PRO A 86 -10.83 -3.27 3.92
CA PRO A 86 -9.97 -4.26 4.57
C PRO A 86 -10.80 -5.32 5.28
N GLU A 87 -11.89 -4.93 5.95
CA GLU A 87 -12.73 -5.82 6.74
C GLU A 87 -13.43 -6.87 5.87
N ASN A 88 -14.06 -6.44 4.79
CA ASN A 88 -14.74 -7.36 3.86
C ASN A 88 -13.73 -8.30 3.19
N SER A 89 -12.57 -7.76 2.80
CA SER A 89 -11.52 -8.55 2.17
C SER A 89 -10.93 -9.58 3.13
N LEU A 90 -10.66 -9.20 4.38
CA LEU A 90 -10.18 -10.12 5.43
C LEU A 90 -11.18 -11.22 5.78
N GLN A 91 -12.48 -10.94 5.68
CA GLN A 91 -13.53 -11.96 5.86
C GLN A 91 -13.52 -12.97 4.72
N ALA A 92 -13.20 -12.54 3.50
CA ALA A 92 -13.12 -13.41 2.32
C ALA A 92 -11.86 -14.30 2.32
N VAL A 93 -10.77 -13.88 2.97
CA VAL A 93 -9.52 -14.65 3.07
C VAL A 93 -9.69 -15.89 3.95
N ARG A 94 -9.67 -17.08 3.33
CA ARG A 94 -9.76 -18.39 3.98
C ARG A 94 -8.43 -19.14 4.01
N ASN A 95 -7.59 -18.92 3.01
CA ASN A 95 -6.28 -19.55 2.88
C ASN A 95 -5.23 -18.53 2.37
N LEU A 96 -3.99 -19.00 2.19
CA LEU A 96 -2.88 -18.14 1.79
C LEU A 96 -3.01 -17.64 0.35
N GLU A 97 -3.62 -18.43 -0.53
CA GLU A 97 -3.87 -18.07 -1.93
C GLU A 97 -4.88 -16.91 -2.03
N ASP A 98 -5.96 -16.95 -1.25
CA ASP A 98 -6.92 -15.84 -1.17
C ASP A 98 -6.24 -14.56 -0.69
N ALA A 99 -5.38 -14.68 0.34
CA ALA A 99 -4.64 -13.53 0.89
C ALA A 99 -3.69 -12.94 -0.15
N TYR A 100 -2.95 -13.79 -0.86
CA TYR A 100 -2.06 -13.39 -1.95
C TYR A 100 -2.83 -12.69 -3.08
N ALA A 101 -3.96 -13.25 -3.53
CA ALA A 101 -4.75 -12.66 -4.61
C ALA A 101 -5.24 -11.25 -4.27
N VAL A 102 -5.76 -11.05 -3.05
CA VAL A 102 -6.21 -9.73 -2.61
C VAL A 102 -5.04 -8.75 -2.49
N ALA A 103 -3.90 -9.19 -1.94
CA ALA A 103 -2.72 -8.34 -1.85
C ALA A 103 -2.20 -7.95 -3.23
N LEU A 104 -2.15 -8.90 -4.18
CA LEU A 104 -1.74 -8.63 -5.55
C LEU A 104 -2.67 -7.64 -6.24
N ASP A 105 -3.99 -7.76 -6.04
CA ASP A 105 -4.96 -6.80 -6.58
C ASP A 105 -4.78 -5.40 -5.95
N LEU A 106 -4.45 -5.33 -4.66
CA LEU A 106 -4.18 -4.08 -3.96
C LEU A 106 -2.89 -3.42 -4.45
N GLU A 107 -1.80 -4.17 -4.61
CA GLU A 107 -0.51 -3.66 -5.10
C GLU A 107 -0.53 -3.29 -6.58
N ASN A 108 -1.31 -4.01 -7.39
CA ASN A 108 -1.55 -3.63 -8.78
C ASN A 108 -2.60 -2.52 -8.92
N SER A 109 -3.28 -2.17 -7.82
CA SER A 109 -4.19 -1.04 -7.82
C SER A 109 -3.40 0.26 -7.98
N GLU A 110 -4.10 1.33 -8.33
CA GLU A 110 -3.49 2.61 -8.63
C GLU A 110 -2.79 3.26 -7.41
N VAL A 111 -2.91 2.67 -6.21
CA VAL A 111 -2.25 3.09 -4.95
C VAL A 111 -0.79 3.44 -5.20
N ASN A 112 -0.03 2.48 -5.74
CA ASN A 112 1.41 2.59 -5.92
C ASN A 112 1.81 3.72 -6.88
N ALA A 113 1.09 3.86 -8.00
CA ALA A 113 1.32 4.93 -8.97
C ALA A 113 0.92 6.32 -8.42
N ILE A 114 -0.09 6.37 -7.54
CA ILE A 114 -0.53 7.62 -6.90
C ILE A 114 0.46 8.02 -5.80
N PHE A 115 0.94 7.07 -5.03
CA PHE A 115 1.97 7.29 -4.02
C PHE A 115 3.25 7.85 -4.66
N GLU A 116 3.72 7.24 -5.74
CA GLU A 116 4.86 7.74 -6.53
C GLU A 116 4.65 9.19 -6.99
N PHE A 117 3.46 9.52 -7.52
CA PHE A 117 3.13 10.88 -7.92
C PHE A 117 3.21 11.88 -6.76
N ILE A 118 2.68 11.50 -5.59
CA ILE A 118 2.69 12.38 -4.42
C ILE A 118 4.12 12.57 -3.89
N LEU A 119 4.92 11.50 -3.86
CA LEU A 119 6.32 11.57 -3.45
C LEU A 119 7.13 12.49 -4.37
N ASP A 120 7.00 12.31 -5.69
CA ASP A 120 7.71 13.13 -6.68
C ASP A 120 7.37 14.62 -6.55
N LYS A 121 6.08 14.92 -6.33
CA LYS A 121 5.60 16.30 -6.40
C LYS A 121 5.68 17.06 -5.08
N TYR A 122 5.61 16.37 -3.94
CA TYR A 122 5.42 17.03 -2.63
C TYR A 122 6.42 16.60 -1.56
N VAL A 123 7.26 15.58 -1.79
CA VAL A 123 8.11 14.99 -0.75
C VAL A 123 9.59 15.04 -1.09
N ALA A 124 9.97 14.50 -2.25
CA ALA A 124 11.38 14.32 -2.59
C ALA A 124 12.07 15.65 -2.87
N ALA A 125 13.18 15.92 -2.18
CA ALA A 125 14.00 17.11 -2.42
C ALA A 125 14.95 16.92 -3.62
N ASP A 126 15.37 15.68 -3.91
CA ASP A 126 16.19 15.32 -5.06
C ASP A 126 15.79 13.98 -5.71
N GLU A 127 16.33 13.73 -6.91
CA GLU A 127 16.00 12.59 -7.76
C GLU A 127 16.47 11.23 -7.21
N GLU A 128 17.55 11.19 -6.43
CA GLU A 128 18.10 9.95 -5.91
C GLU A 128 17.33 9.48 -4.67
N GLU A 129 16.94 10.40 -3.79
CA GLU A 129 16.02 10.11 -2.68
C GLU A 129 14.69 9.58 -3.23
N ARG A 130 14.15 10.20 -4.29
CA ARG A 130 12.94 9.72 -4.97
C ARG A 130 13.10 8.31 -5.52
N LYS A 131 14.15 8.04 -6.31
CA LYS A 131 14.37 6.72 -6.90
C LYS A 131 14.52 5.65 -5.82
N HIS A 132 15.22 5.97 -4.74
CA HIS A 132 15.38 5.06 -3.62
C HIS A 132 14.03 4.73 -2.98
N MET A 133 13.19 5.73 -2.72
CA MET A 133 11.85 5.51 -2.18
C MET A 133 10.97 4.69 -3.12
N VAL A 134 10.96 4.98 -4.42
CA VAL A 134 10.18 4.23 -5.41
C VAL A 134 10.65 2.77 -5.52
N ASP A 135 11.97 2.55 -5.55
CA ASP A 135 12.53 1.19 -5.64
C ASP A 135 12.25 0.38 -4.37
N VAL A 136 12.37 0.99 -3.19
CA VAL A 136 12.10 0.33 -1.91
C VAL A 136 10.61 0.04 -1.75
N TYR A 137 9.72 1.01 -1.97
CA TYR A 137 8.31 0.81 -1.64
C TYR A 137 7.55 -0.01 -2.69
N LEU A 138 7.83 0.17 -3.98
CA LEU A 138 7.03 -0.49 -5.02
C LEU A 138 7.61 -1.83 -5.45
N ARG A 139 8.92 -1.90 -5.68
CA ARG A 139 9.52 -3.14 -6.19
C ARG A 139 9.64 -4.20 -5.11
N ASP A 140 9.88 -3.81 -3.85
CA ASP A 140 9.95 -4.80 -2.79
C ASP A 140 8.58 -5.38 -2.41
N HIS A 141 7.49 -4.63 -2.51
CA HIS A 141 6.15 -5.20 -2.32
C HIS A 141 5.86 -6.32 -3.33
N ILE A 142 6.06 -6.04 -4.62
CA ILE A 142 5.86 -7.04 -5.69
C ILE A 142 6.81 -8.23 -5.53
N ARG A 143 8.08 -7.99 -5.20
CA ARG A 143 9.06 -9.06 -4.96
C ARG A 143 8.65 -9.95 -3.78
N ARG A 144 8.20 -9.35 -2.66
CA ARG A 144 7.71 -10.10 -1.49
C ARG A 144 6.45 -10.90 -1.81
N LEU A 145 5.57 -10.38 -2.66
CA LEU A 145 4.42 -11.14 -3.15
C LEU A 145 4.84 -12.32 -4.04
N GLN A 146 5.89 -12.20 -4.84
CA GLN A 146 6.45 -13.33 -5.59
C GLN A 146 7.01 -14.40 -4.65
N ASP A 147 7.76 -14.01 -3.61
CA ASP A 147 8.25 -14.94 -2.58
C ASP A 147 7.09 -15.67 -1.87
N LEU A 148 5.99 -14.95 -1.63
CA LEU A 148 4.77 -15.51 -1.06
C LEU A 148 4.08 -16.51 -2.00
N GLN A 149 4.06 -16.23 -3.30
CA GLN A 149 3.48 -17.12 -4.31
C GLN A 149 4.20 -18.47 -4.34
N GLU A 150 5.53 -18.47 -4.21
CA GLU A 150 6.30 -19.72 -4.09
C GLU A 150 5.89 -20.53 -2.86
N GLU A 151 5.55 -19.87 -1.75
CA GLU A 151 5.09 -20.55 -0.53
C GLU A 151 3.68 -21.11 -0.66
N VAL A 152 2.77 -20.38 -1.32
CA VAL A 152 1.45 -20.90 -1.69
C VAL A 152 1.59 -22.19 -2.49
N GLN A 153 2.47 -22.18 -3.50
CA GLN A 153 2.73 -23.35 -4.34
C GLN A 153 3.29 -24.53 -3.53
N ARG A 154 4.25 -24.30 -2.63
CA ARG A 154 4.82 -25.37 -1.79
C ARG A 154 3.80 -26.00 -0.84
N GLN A 155 2.93 -25.19 -0.22
CA GLN A 155 1.87 -25.70 0.65
C GLN A 155 0.84 -26.53 -0.14
N ASN A 156 0.47 -26.10 -1.35
CA ASN A 156 -0.48 -26.84 -2.18
C ASN A 156 0.08 -28.19 -2.66
N VAL A 157 1.39 -28.30 -2.90
CA VAL A 157 2.05 -29.57 -3.25
C VAL A 157 2.06 -30.54 -2.06
N GLN A 158 2.25 -30.06 -0.83
CA GLN A 158 2.28 -30.91 0.37
C GLN A 158 0.93 -31.48 0.81
N VAL A 159 -0.19 -30.94 0.31
CA VAL A 159 -1.55 -31.43 0.61
C VAL A 159 -2.05 -32.46 -0.41
N ALA A 160 -1.34 -32.61 -1.54
CA ALA A 160 -1.73 -33.49 -2.64
C ALA A 160 -1.15 -34.92 -2.55
N ASP A 161 -0.40 -35.24 -1.49
CA ASP A 161 0.20 -36.55 -1.22
C ASP A 161 -0.51 -37.32 -0.08
#